data_AF-A0A0N4U3M8-F1
#
_entry.id   AF-A0A0N4U3M8-F1
#
_cell.length_a   1.000
_cell.length_b   1.000
_cell.length_c   1.000
_cell.angle_alpha   90.00
_cell.angle_beta   90.00
_cell.angle_gamma   90.00
#
_symmetry.space_group_name_H-M   'P 1'
#
loop_
_entity.id
_entity.type
_entity.pdbx_description
1 polymer ?
#
loop_
_entity_poly.entity_id
_entity_poly.type
_entity_poly.pdbx_seq_one_letter_code
_entity_poly.pdbx_strand_id
1 'polypeptide(L)'
;MLYKLSLSNCESFSSCFECISSYDPLCGWCLLEGKCIRRNSCQSDSIVNICPLYNLSTIPSNISVDDSQTKIFLPLGDFSQFEENEFICKYDEEISSGQWSDTGIICATPKNQLKIPSDSLIVDINVFYSTYNTVRIVYHQNGVVDGVQKIKDVFRIRILAPM
;
A
#
# COMPACT_ATOMS: atom_id res chain seq x y z
N MET A 1 -16.31 38.40 -17.10
CA MET A 1 -16.36 36.92 -16.93
C MET A 1 -14.92 36.43 -16.86
N LEU A 2 -14.49 35.87 -15.73
CA LEU A 2 -13.12 35.36 -15.55
C LEU A 2 -13.16 33.85 -15.73
N TYR A 3 -12.55 33.33 -16.81
CA TYR A 3 -12.41 31.88 -16.99
C TYR A 3 -11.25 31.41 -16.12
N LYS A 4 -11.57 30.66 -15.06
CA LYS A 4 -10.56 29.93 -14.29
C LYS A 4 -10.14 28.72 -15.13
N LEU A 5 -9.24 28.94 -16.09
CA LEU A 5 -8.61 27.83 -16.80
C LEU A 5 -7.85 27.02 -15.75
N SER A 6 -8.24 25.76 -15.59
CA SER A 6 -7.46 24.80 -14.80
C SER A 6 -6.10 24.69 -15.46
N LEU A 7 -5.07 25.32 -14.87
CA LEU A 7 -3.71 25.42 -15.43
C LEU A 7 -3.07 24.06 -15.68
N SER A 8 -3.56 23.01 -15.04
CA SER A 8 -3.11 21.63 -15.24
C SER A 8 -4.30 20.67 -15.31
N ASN A 9 -4.10 19.54 -15.99
CA ASN A 9 -5.09 18.46 -16.11
C ASN A 9 -4.53 17.14 -15.56
N CYS A 10 -3.91 17.19 -14.38
CA CYS A 10 -3.19 16.05 -13.81
C CYS A 10 -4.05 14.78 -13.72
N GLU A 11 -5.32 14.93 -13.35
CA GLU A 11 -6.28 13.83 -13.19
C GLU A 11 -6.62 13.13 -14.52
N SER A 12 -6.24 13.68 -15.68
CA SER A 12 -6.38 13.00 -16.96
C SER A 12 -5.34 11.90 -17.19
N PHE A 13 -4.23 11.90 -16.44
CA PHE A 13 -3.22 10.85 -16.51
C PHE A 13 -3.64 9.69 -15.60
N SER A 14 -3.92 8.54 -16.22
CA SER A 14 -4.56 7.39 -15.58
C SER A 14 -3.58 6.45 -14.88
N SER A 15 -2.30 6.54 -15.26
CA SER A 15 -1.21 5.72 -14.74
C SER A 15 -0.07 6.59 -14.22
N CYS A 16 0.76 6.02 -13.36
CA CYS A 16 1.96 6.71 -12.90
C CYS A 16 2.89 7.07 -14.06
N PHE A 17 3.06 6.13 -15.01
CA PHE A 17 3.92 6.36 -16.16
C PHE A 17 3.45 7.55 -17.00
N GLU A 18 2.14 7.66 -17.28
CA GLU A 18 1.57 8.83 -17.97
C GLU A 18 1.78 10.11 -17.17
N CYS A 19 1.56 10.05 -15.84
CA CYS A 19 1.70 11.19 -14.95
C CYS A 19 3.11 11.78 -14.98
N ILE A 20 4.13 10.93 -14.78
CA ILE A 20 5.53 11.35 -14.76
C ILE A 20 6.01 11.74 -16.16
N SER A 21 5.60 11.01 -17.20
CA SER A 21 5.96 11.32 -18.61
C SER A 21 5.29 12.57 -19.15
N SER A 22 4.32 13.15 -18.44
CA SER A 22 3.71 14.44 -18.83
C SER A 22 4.70 15.61 -18.73
N TYR A 23 5.73 15.47 -17.89
CA TYR A 23 6.65 16.55 -17.50
C TYR A 23 5.95 17.83 -16.98
N ASP A 24 4.68 17.75 -16.56
CA ASP A 24 3.95 18.90 -16.00
C ASP A 24 4.46 19.18 -14.57
N PRO A 25 5.11 20.33 -14.31
CA PRO A 25 5.66 20.69 -13.00
C PRO A 25 4.58 20.97 -11.95
N LEU A 26 3.30 20.97 -12.31
CA LEU A 26 2.19 21.03 -11.37
C LEU A 26 1.68 19.63 -10.97
N CYS A 27 1.95 18.60 -11.78
CA CYS A 27 1.44 17.25 -11.58
C CYS A 27 2.46 16.31 -10.94
N GLY A 28 2.01 15.53 -9.96
CA GLY A 28 2.78 14.46 -9.35
C GLY A 28 1.91 13.23 -9.09
N TRP A 29 2.56 12.09 -8.93
CA TRP A 29 1.86 10.87 -8.57
C TRP A 29 1.67 10.84 -7.06
N CYS A 30 0.43 10.83 -6.58
CA CYS A 30 0.13 10.62 -5.17
C CYS A 30 0.13 9.11 -4.93
N LEU A 31 1.25 8.60 -4.39
CA LEU A 31 1.54 7.17 -4.34
C LEU A 31 0.40 6.39 -3.68
N LEU A 32 -0.03 6.87 -2.52
CA LEU A 32 -0.97 6.15 -1.69
C LEU A 32 -2.44 6.29 -2.14
N GLU A 33 -2.77 7.36 -2.87
CA GLU A 33 -4.08 7.50 -3.55
C GLU A 33 -4.11 6.77 -4.90
N GLY A 34 -2.94 6.44 -5.46
CA GLY A 34 -2.80 5.76 -6.74
C GLY A 34 -3.31 6.60 -7.93
N LYS A 35 -3.13 7.92 -7.88
CA LYS A 35 -3.63 8.89 -8.86
C LYS A 35 -2.58 9.94 -9.21
N CYS A 36 -2.65 10.45 -10.44
CA CYS A 36 -1.96 11.66 -10.83
C CYS A 36 -2.80 12.87 -10.44
N ILE A 37 -2.25 13.73 -9.60
CA ILE A 37 -2.95 14.91 -9.10
C ILE A 37 -2.00 16.10 -9.01
N ARG A 38 -2.53 17.26 -8.66
CA ARG A 38 -1.66 18.40 -8.36
C ARG A 38 -0.84 18.11 -7.12
N ARG A 39 0.41 18.55 -7.12
CA ARG A 39 1.34 18.33 -6.00
C ARG A 39 0.79 18.83 -4.65
N ASN A 40 0.07 19.95 -4.64
CA ASN A 40 -0.53 20.52 -3.44
C ASN A 40 -1.92 19.96 -3.10
N SER A 41 -2.36 18.89 -3.75
CA SER A 41 -3.69 18.28 -3.54
C SER A 41 -3.63 16.84 -3.05
N CYS A 42 -2.43 16.28 -2.80
CA CYS A 42 -2.27 14.95 -2.23
C CYS A 42 -2.44 15.01 -0.72
N GLN A 43 -3.51 14.38 -0.21
CA GLN A 43 -3.89 14.52 1.19
C GLN A 43 -2.89 13.84 2.14
N SER A 44 -2.26 12.76 1.67
CA SER A 44 -1.29 11.97 2.41
C SER A 44 0.14 12.53 2.35
N ASP A 45 0.35 13.73 1.79
CA ASP A 45 1.67 14.31 1.51
C ASP A 45 2.63 13.34 0.77
N SER A 46 2.04 12.40 0.03
CA SER A 46 2.70 11.26 -0.57
C SER A 46 3.03 11.47 -2.05
N ILE A 47 3.41 12.69 -2.43
CA ILE A 47 3.72 13.03 -3.82
C ILE A 47 5.10 12.49 -4.18
N VAL A 48 5.17 11.81 -5.32
CA VAL A 48 6.42 11.26 -5.87
C VAL A 48 6.56 11.60 -7.36
N ASN A 49 7.81 11.65 -7.82
CA ASN A 49 8.17 11.87 -9.23
C ASN A 49 8.66 10.60 -9.94
N ILE A 50 8.64 9.47 -9.22
CA ILE A 50 9.02 8.16 -9.73
C ILE A 50 7.87 7.21 -9.47
N CYS A 51 7.73 6.21 -10.34
CA CYS A 51 6.71 5.19 -10.14
C CYS A 51 7.15 4.14 -9.15
N PRO A 52 6.24 3.65 -8.29
CA PRO A 52 6.55 2.52 -7.46
C PRO A 52 6.80 1.29 -8.33
N LEU A 53 7.49 0.33 -7.73
CA LEU A 53 7.70 -0.98 -8.29
C LEU A 53 6.39 -1.76 -8.18
N TYR A 54 5.85 -2.17 -9.32
CA TYR A 54 4.63 -2.98 -9.40
C TYR A 54 4.97 -4.45 -9.69
N ASN A 55 4.05 -5.35 -9.32
CA ASN A 55 4.11 -6.78 -9.63
C ASN A 55 5.36 -7.50 -9.10
N LEU A 56 5.95 -7.01 -8.01
CA LEU A 56 7.06 -7.68 -7.36
C LEU A 56 6.58 -8.75 -6.39
N SER A 57 7.33 -9.86 -6.34
CA SER A 57 7.09 -10.92 -5.37
C SER A 57 7.42 -10.45 -3.96
N THR A 58 6.68 -10.98 -3.00
CA THR A 58 6.94 -10.82 -1.57
C THR A 58 8.25 -11.52 -1.15
N ILE A 59 8.90 -11.02 -0.09
CA ILE A 59 10.11 -11.62 0.48
C ILE A 59 9.86 -11.99 1.97
N PRO A 60 9.86 -13.28 2.34
CA PRO A 60 9.92 -14.43 1.45
C PRO A 60 8.64 -14.57 0.61
N SER A 61 8.72 -15.24 -0.54
CA SER A 61 7.56 -15.46 -1.42
C SER A 61 6.66 -16.60 -0.96
N ASN A 62 7.16 -17.40 0.01
CA ASN A 62 6.42 -18.46 0.66
C ASN A 62 6.78 -18.56 2.15
N ILE A 63 5.82 -19.02 2.95
CA ILE A 63 5.94 -19.24 4.40
C ILE A 63 5.18 -20.52 4.79
N SER A 64 5.52 -21.11 5.93
CA SER A 64 4.72 -22.17 6.54
C SER A 64 3.49 -21.60 7.26
N VAL A 65 2.40 -22.35 7.33
CA VAL A 65 1.24 -21.99 8.16
C VAL A 65 1.57 -21.90 9.65
N ASP A 66 2.60 -22.65 10.10
CA ASP A 66 3.04 -22.64 11.49
C ASP A 66 3.88 -21.40 11.84
N ASP A 67 4.32 -20.65 10.81
CA ASP A 67 5.16 -19.48 10.98
C ASP A 67 4.33 -18.28 11.51
N SER A 68 4.24 -18.17 12.82
CA SER A 68 3.63 -17.02 13.49
C SER A 68 4.60 -15.82 13.54
N GLN A 69 4.07 -14.61 13.33
CA GLN A 69 4.80 -13.34 13.36
C GLN A 69 5.99 -13.20 12.39
N THR A 70 6.02 -13.97 11.31
CA THR A 70 7.06 -13.86 10.27
C THR A 70 6.94 -12.53 9.55
N LYS A 71 8.08 -11.86 9.35
CA LYS A 71 8.18 -10.59 8.63
C LYS A 71 8.23 -10.86 7.13
N ILE A 72 7.27 -10.31 6.41
CA ILE A 72 7.13 -10.37 4.96
C ILE A 72 7.36 -8.96 4.42
N PHE A 73 8.37 -8.81 3.58
CA PHE A 73 8.69 -7.56 2.90
C PHE A 73 7.96 -7.45 1.56
N LEU A 74 7.29 -6.32 1.38
CA LEU A 74 6.50 -5.91 0.23
C LEU A 74 7.22 -4.76 -0.48
N PRO A 75 8.03 -5.05 -1.51
CA PRO A 75 8.82 -4.02 -2.18
C PRO A 75 7.91 -3.04 -2.92
N LEU A 76 8.15 -1.74 -2.72
CA LEU A 76 7.44 -0.65 -3.41
C LEU A 76 8.39 0.34 -4.07
N GLY A 77 9.63 0.45 -3.60
CA GLY A 77 10.60 1.46 -4.02
C GLY A 77 11.00 2.37 -2.86
N ASP A 78 12.04 3.17 -3.09
CA ASP A 78 12.57 4.12 -2.10
C ASP A 78 11.67 5.35 -1.98
N PHE A 79 10.98 5.46 -0.85
CA PHE A 79 10.07 6.56 -0.55
C PHE A 79 10.09 6.90 0.96
N SER A 80 11.17 7.56 1.40
CA SER A 80 11.40 7.94 2.81
C SER A 80 10.27 8.72 3.49
N GLN A 81 9.39 9.38 2.74
CA GLN A 81 8.23 10.13 3.25
C GLN A 81 7.18 9.28 4.01
N PHE A 82 7.30 7.95 4.03
CA PHE A 82 6.35 7.04 4.68
C PHE A 82 6.85 6.42 5.98
N GLU A 83 8.08 6.72 6.41
CA GLU A 83 8.68 6.12 7.62
C GLU A 83 7.83 6.31 8.88
N GLU A 84 7.07 7.40 8.96
CA GLU A 84 6.23 7.73 10.11
C GLU A 84 4.79 7.16 10.02
N ASN A 85 4.42 6.53 8.90
CA ASN A 85 3.05 6.07 8.69
C ASN A 85 2.81 4.70 9.34
N GLU A 86 1.66 4.57 10.03
CA GLU A 86 1.15 3.28 10.47
C GLU A 86 0.49 2.55 9.30
N PHE A 87 0.90 1.31 9.05
CA PHE A 87 0.29 0.46 8.03
C PHE A 87 -0.45 -0.73 8.65
N ILE A 88 -1.50 -1.18 7.98
CA ILE A 88 -2.17 -2.46 8.28
C ILE A 88 -2.04 -3.36 7.08
N CYS A 89 -1.65 -4.61 7.35
CA CYS A 89 -1.60 -5.65 6.35
C CYS A 89 -2.71 -6.65 6.61
N LYS A 90 -3.66 -6.75 5.67
CA LYS A 90 -4.81 -7.63 5.72
C LYS A 90 -4.55 -8.86 4.85
N TYR A 91 -4.53 -10.03 5.48
CA TYR A 91 -4.38 -11.35 4.92
C TYR A 91 -5.76 -12.00 4.87
N ASP A 92 -6.46 -11.84 3.76
CA ASP A 92 -7.86 -12.25 3.63
C ASP A 92 -8.77 -11.67 4.75
N GLU A 93 -9.18 -12.46 5.75
CA GLU A 93 -9.97 -11.99 6.90
C GLU A 93 -9.12 -11.51 8.09
N GLU A 94 -7.85 -11.90 8.15
CA GLU A 94 -6.96 -11.64 9.28
C GLU A 94 -6.14 -10.36 9.06
N ILE A 95 -5.77 -9.68 10.15
CA ILE A 95 -5.06 -8.40 10.09
C ILE A 95 -3.79 -8.42 10.95
N SER A 96 -2.84 -7.58 10.57
CA SER A 96 -1.55 -7.41 11.24
C SER A 96 -1.04 -5.98 11.08
N SER A 97 -0.05 -5.61 11.88
CA SER A 97 0.67 -4.36 11.73
C SER A 97 1.68 -4.44 10.59
N GLY A 98 1.77 -3.36 9.82
CA GLY A 98 2.84 -3.11 8.85
C GLY A 98 3.65 -1.88 9.24
N GLN A 99 4.91 -1.85 8.82
CA GLN A 99 5.80 -0.69 8.98
C GLN A 99 6.49 -0.41 7.66
N TRP A 100 6.70 0.86 7.35
CA TRP A 100 7.60 1.22 6.27
C TRP A 100 9.04 0.82 6.63
N SER A 101 9.76 0.37 5.62
CA SER A 101 11.19 0.10 5.59
C SER A 101 11.75 0.88 4.40
N ASP A 102 13.07 1.06 4.33
CA ASP A 102 13.75 1.87 3.29
C ASP A 102 13.15 1.80 1.87
N THR A 103 12.77 0.61 1.39
CA THR A 103 12.28 0.41 0.01
C THR A 103 10.93 -0.30 -0.11
N GLY A 104 10.14 -0.35 0.96
CA GLY A 104 8.85 -1.04 0.95
C GLY A 104 8.23 -1.23 2.32
N ILE A 105 7.26 -2.13 2.42
CA ILE A 105 6.49 -2.34 3.65
C ILE A 105 6.79 -3.70 4.24
N ILE A 106 7.10 -3.76 5.53
CA ILE A 106 7.25 -5.01 6.28
C ILE A 106 5.93 -5.29 7.00
N CYS A 107 5.28 -6.39 6.61
CA CYS A 107 4.09 -6.91 7.25
C CYS A 107 4.44 -8.13 8.11
N ALA A 108 3.92 -8.19 9.33
CA ALA A 108 4.00 -9.41 10.12
C ALA A 108 2.87 -10.38 9.72
N THR A 109 3.10 -11.69 9.75
CA THR A 109 1.98 -12.64 9.66
C THR A 109 1.02 -12.44 10.83
N PRO A 110 -0.31 -12.61 10.62
CA PRO A 110 -1.28 -12.52 11.70
C PRO A 110 -0.94 -13.47 12.86
N LYS A 111 -1.34 -13.10 14.08
CA LYS A 111 -1.13 -13.95 15.26
C LYS A 111 -1.97 -15.22 15.23
N ASN A 112 -3.16 -15.15 14.62
CA ASN A 112 -4.04 -16.28 14.47
C ASN A 112 -3.63 -17.12 13.26
N GLN A 113 -3.71 -18.45 13.38
CA GLN A 113 -3.31 -19.34 12.30
C GLN A 113 -4.30 -19.22 11.12
N LEU A 114 -3.76 -19.03 9.93
CA LEU A 114 -4.52 -19.05 8.69
C LEU A 114 -4.96 -20.49 8.39
N LYS A 115 -6.23 -20.69 8.05
CA LYS A 115 -6.74 -22.01 7.68
C LYS A 115 -6.41 -22.29 6.21
N ILE A 116 -5.63 -23.33 5.95
CA ILE A 116 -5.30 -23.75 4.58
C ILE A 116 -6.14 -24.97 4.21
N PRO A 117 -6.87 -24.96 3.08
CA PRO A 117 -7.74 -26.07 2.68
C PRO A 117 -6.99 -27.25 2.03
N SER A 118 -5.72 -27.10 1.69
CA SER A 118 -4.93 -28.06 0.89
C SER A 118 -3.43 -27.90 1.21
N ASP A 119 -2.54 -28.51 0.41
CA ASP A 119 -1.08 -28.44 0.59
C ASP A 119 -0.51 -27.00 0.55
N SER A 120 -1.17 -26.09 -0.18
CA SER A 120 -0.81 -24.68 -0.20
C SER A 120 -1.99 -23.79 -0.60
N LEU A 121 -1.91 -22.51 -0.24
CA LEU A 121 -2.86 -21.47 -0.61
C LEU A 121 -2.12 -20.17 -0.98
N ILE A 122 -2.60 -19.48 -2.01
CA ILE A 122 -2.13 -18.12 -2.34
C ILE A 122 -3.05 -17.13 -1.64
N VAL A 123 -2.46 -16.25 -0.83
CA VAL A 123 -3.19 -15.22 -0.06
C VAL A 123 -2.81 -13.85 -0.59
N ASP A 124 -3.83 -13.02 -0.86
CA ASP A 124 -3.66 -11.61 -1.19
C ASP A 124 -3.41 -10.80 0.09
N ILE A 125 -2.29 -10.08 0.12
CA ILE A 125 -1.92 -9.14 1.19
C ILE A 125 -2.30 -7.74 0.73
N ASN A 126 -3.33 -7.20 1.37
CA ASN A 126 -3.85 -5.87 1.10
C ASN A 126 -3.32 -4.90 2.15
N VAL A 127 -2.65 -3.82 1.71
CA VAL A 127 -2.04 -2.86 2.61
C VAL A 127 -2.89 -1.59 2.72
N PHE A 128 -3.06 -1.12 3.95
CA PHE A 128 -3.87 0.04 4.30
C PHE A 128 -3.06 1.03 5.13
N TYR A 129 -3.40 2.32 5.04
CA TYR A 129 -2.75 3.41 5.77
C TYR A 129 -3.77 4.48 6.17
N SER A 130 -3.50 5.22 7.26
CA SER A 130 -4.30 6.39 7.64
C SER A 130 -3.90 7.62 6.83
N THR A 131 -4.87 8.38 6.31
CA THR A 131 -4.61 9.70 5.71
C THR A 131 -4.56 10.83 6.75
N TYR A 132 -4.87 10.54 8.01
CA TYR A 132 -4.91 11.52 9.09
C TYR A 132 -3.80 11.28 10.11
N ASN A 133 -3.05 12.33 10.44
CA ASN A 133 -1.92 12.31 11.39
C ASN A 133 -2.32 11.92 12.83
N THR A 134 -3.62 12.02 13.18
CA THR A 134 -4.12 11.80 14.55
C THR A 134 -5.11 10.64 14.68
N VAL A 135 -5.45 9.95 13.59
CA VAL A 135 -6.29 8.76 13.68
C VAL A 135 -5.36 7.59 13.91
N ARG A 136 -5.23 7.15 15.18
CA ARG A 136 -4.83 5.77 15.45
C ARG A 136 -5.73 4.90 14.61
N ILE A 137 -5.19 3.94 13.86
CA ILE A 137 -6.07 3.05 13.13
C ILE A 137 -6.89 2.26 14.14
N VAL A 138 -8.16 2.64 14.33
CA VAL A 138 -9.02 1.97 15.31
C VAL A 138 -9.49 0.67 14.66
N TYR A 139 -9.19 -0.45 15.29
CA TYR A 139 -9.63 -1.75 14.81
C TYR A 139 -11.13 -1.92 15.11
N HIS A 140 -12.00 -1.69 14.14
CA HIS A 140 -13.37 -2.22 14.22
C HIS A 140 -13.35 -3.73 13.93
N GLN A 141 -14.25 -4.48 14.57
CA GLN A 141 -14.45 -5.93 14.33
C GLN A 141 -14.69 -6.26 12.85
N ASN A 142 -15.20 -5.30 12.06
CA ASN A 142 -15.46 -5.45 10.62
C ASN A 142 -14.37 -4.86 9.71
N GLY A 143 -13.21 -4.52 10.27
CA GLY A 143 -12.05 -4.06 9.51
C GLY A 143 -12.15 -2.60 9.07
N VAL A 144 -11.29 -1.76 9.65
CA VAL A 144 -10.87 -0.45 9.14
C VAL A 144 -11.93 0.68 9.16
N VAL A 145 -11.58 1.78 9.85
CA VAL A 145 -12.42 2.98 10.10
C VAL A 145 -12.31 3.98 8.94
N ASP A 146 -13.29 4.89 8.85
CA ASP A 146 -13.25 6.11 8.06
C ASP A 146 -11.87 6.82 8.13
N GLY A 147 -11.38 7.29 6.99
CA GLY A 147 -10.05 7.91 6.86
C GLY A 147 -8.86 6.95 6.61
N VAL A 148 -9.12 5.66 6.43
CA VAL A 148 -8.09 4.72 5.98
C VAL A 148 -8.26 4.44 4.49
N GLN A 149 -7.13 4.39 3.78
CA GLN A 149 -7.06 4.14 2.35
C GLN A 149 -6.28 2.85 2.09
N LYS A 150 -6.65 2.15 1.01
CA LYS A 150 -5.96 0.96 0.53
C LYS A 150 -4.90 1.35 -0.49
N ILE A 151 -3.68 0.86 -0.36
CA ILE A 151 -2.67 0.96 -1.43
C ILE A 151 -3.19 0.19 -2.65
N LYS A 152 -3.08 0.80 -3.84
CA LYS A 152 -3.67 0.24 -5.07
C LYS A 152 -3.11 -1.13 -5.46
N ASP A 153 -1.87 -1.43 -5.05
CA ASP A 153 -1.23 -2.69 -5.37
C ASP A 153 -1.71 -3.84 -4.47
N VAL A 154 -1.69 -5.06 -5.01
CA VAL A 154 -2.06 -6.28 -4.29
C VAL A 154 -0.87 -7.24 -4.33
N PHE A 155 -0.30 -7.49 -3.15
CA PHE A 155 0.80 -8.43 -3.01
C PHE A 155 0.25 -9.84 -2.81
N ARG A 156 1.01 -10.85 -3.25
CA ARG A 156 0.63 -12.26 -3.09
C ARG A 156 1.71 -13.03 -2.37
N ILE A 157 1.30 -13.88 -1.44
CA ILE A 157 2.20 -14.82 -0.77
C ILE A 157 1.63 -16.23 -0.87
N ARG A 158 2.50 -17.22 -1.03
CA ARG A 158 2.10 -18.62 -0.96
C ARG A 158 2.32 -19.14 0.46
N ILE A 159 1.26 -19.61 1.09
CA ILE A 159 1.34 -20.26 2.40
C ILE A 159 1.30 -21.76 2.17
N LEU A 160 2.24 -22.47 2.77
CA LEU A 160 2.38 -23.92 2.69
C LEU A 160 1.76 -24.56 3.93
N ALA A 161 1.15 -25.73 3.77
CA ALA A 161 0.74 -26.58 4.89
C ALA A 161 1.96 -26.94 5.78
N PRO A 162 1.74 -27.37 7.04
CA PRO A 162 2.81 -27.88 7.90
C PRO A 162 3.56 -28.99 7.17
N MET A 163 4.89 -29.04 7.34
CA MET A 163 5.68 -30.20 6.89
C MET A 163 5.44 -31.40 7.79
#